data_AF-A0A4R6M4M9-F1
#
_entry.id   AF-A0A4R6M4M9-F1
#
_cell.length_a   1.000
_cell.length_b   1.000
_cell.length_c   1.000
_cell.angle_alpha   90.00
_cell.angle_beta   90.00
_cell.angle_gamma   90.00
#
_symmetry.space_group_name_H-M   'P 1'
#
loop_
_entity.id
_entity.type
_entity.pdbx_description
1 polymer ?
#
loop_
_entity_poly.entity_id
_entity_poly.type
_entity_poly.pdbx_seq_one_letter_code
_entity_poly.pdbx_strand_id
1 'polypeptide(L)'
;MSDVKKLLMLPHIQVHNANALSSPYTIGFPAMTAWLGAVHALQRKLNQNDIGVRFEAVGVVSHAVNLQTYKGNNDFVSSIVGTGNPLDKSGERSSFIEEARCHLDVSLVIECSHIEIEDQDQALSAISYILNGSMKLAGGDIQKFTQPYFMVVEEGDDENMRRFKRALMPGYALIERRELIVEAMNDGADALEALIDHLAIHHTCTVSQEDREEKSEEENAAGGSIEKVEWKTHRKTQDGKSLGWLVPIATGFQGVSELGEAKNQRDPDTPHRFAESVVTLGEFKMPHRLNRVEELLWRYHQEGDLYLCHQSSHEYLSSSLNEDHEYSEFE
;
A
#
# COMPACT_ATOMS: atom_id res chain seq x y z
N MET A 1 -5.94 27.80 12.38
CA MET A 1 -5.47 28.32 11.09
C MET A 1 -5.71 27.22 10.09
N SER A 2 -6.39 27.49 8.98
CA SER A 2 -6.60 26.49 7.92
C SER A 2 -5.22 26.07 7.39
N ASP A 3 -4.96 24.77 7.36
CA ASP A 3 -3.72 24.23 6.79
C ASP A 3 -3.86 24.29 5.26
N VAL A 4 -2.97 25.05 4.61
CA VAL A 4 -2.98 25.23 3.16
C VAL A 4 -1.88 24.36 2.58
N LYS A 5 -2.26 23.35 1.80
CA LYS A 5 -1.32 22.41 1.17
C LYS A 5 -1.12 22.73 -0.30
N LYS A 6 0.13 22.85 -0.71
CA LYS A 6 0.53 22.92 -2.12
C LYS A 6 0.83 21.50 -2.60
N LEU A 7 0.12 21.07 -3.63
CA LEU A 7 0.17 19.71 -4.15
C LEU A 7 0.62 19.72 -5.61
N LEU A 8 1.61 18.89 -5.93
CA LEU A 8 1.94 18.50 -7.29
C LEU A 8 1.15 17.24 -7.65
N MET A 9 0.34 17.32 -8.71
CA MET A 9 -0.45 16.22 -9.21
C MET A 9 0.27 15.59 -10.41
N LEU A 10 0.56 14.30 -10.34
CA LEU A 10 1.05 13.50 -11.45
C LEU A 10 -0.03 12.49 -11.87
N PRO A 11 -0.97 12.89 -12.75
CA PRO A 11 -2.12 12.07 -13.11
C PRO A 11 -1.77 10.93 -14.08
N HIS A 12 -2.42 9.78 -13.89
CA HIS A 12 -2.49 8.64 -14.83
C HIS A 12 -1.13 8.21 -15.42
N ILE A 13 -0.18 7.94 -14.55
CA ILE A 13 1.12 7.38 -14.94
C ILE A 13 0.94 5.89 -15.21
N GLN A 14 1.13 5.52 -16.47
CA GLN A 14 1.10 4.14 -16.95
C GLN A 14 2.50 3.53 -16.82
N VAL A 15 2.62 2.55 -15.93
CA VAL A 15 3.88 1.87 -15.63
C VAL A 15 3.82 0.44 -16.14
N HIS A 16 4.84 0.04 -16.89
CA HIS A 16 4.97 -1.28 -17.46
C HIS A 16 6.03 -2.11 -16.72
N ASN A 17 5.69 -3.35 -16.36
CA ASN A 17 6.58 -4.28 -15.63
C ASN A 17 7.08 -3.70 -14.29
N ALA A 18 6.21 -3.06 -13.52
CA ALA A 18 6.50 -2.72 -12.14
C ALA A 18 6.67 -3.99 -11.31
N ASN A 19 7.51 -3.94 -10.28
CA ASN A 19 7.69 -5.03 -9.34
C ASN A 19 6.41 -5.24 -8.53
N ALA A 20 5.84 -6.44 -8.62
CA ALA A 20 4.65 -6.84 -7.86
C ALA A 20 4.99 -7.69 -6.63
N LEU A 21 6.26 -8.08 -6.45
CA LEU A 21 6.73 -8.77 -5.23
C LEU A 21 7.10 -7.70 -4.21
N SER A 22 6.12 -7.23 -3.44
CA SER A 22 6.27 -6.07 -2.55
C SER A 22 6.92 -6.42 -1.21
N SER A 23 6.83 -7.66 -0.77
CA SER A 23 7.57 -8.22 0.37
C SER A 23 7.77 -9.73 0.15
N PRO A 24 8.55 -10.42 1.00
CA PRO A 24 8.65 -11.88 0.96
C PRO A 24 7.31 -12.63 1.08
N TYR A 25 6.27 -11.97 1.60
CA TYR A 25 4.97 -12.57 1.89
C TYR A 25 3.83 -12.01 1.01
N THR A 26 4.06 -10.95 0.24
CA THR A 26 3.00 -10.21 -0.47
C THR A 26 3.31 -10.05 -1.95
N ILE A 27 2.36 -10.49 -2.78
CA ILE A 27 2.33 -10.28 -4.23
C ILE A 27 1.13 -9.40 -4.60
N GLY A 28 1.36 -8.35 -5.38
CA GLY A 28 0.31 -7.45 -5.84
C GLY A 28 0.80 -6.04 -6.09
N PHE A 29 0.27 -5.08 -5.34
CA PHE A 29 0.63 -3.68 -5.48
C PHE A 29 2.04 -3.42 -4.92
N PRO A 30 2.88 -2.59 -5.57
CA PRO A 30 4.24 -2.31 -5.09
C PRO A 30 4.28 -1.70 -3.68
N ALA A 31 5.39 -1.96 -2.96
CA ALA A 31 5.64 -1.44 -1.62
C ALA A 31 5.60 0.10 -1.58
N MET A 32 5.18 0.67 -0.44
CA MET A 32 5.14 2.13 -0.27
C MET A 32 6.51 2.78 -0.37
N THR A 33 7.56 2.09 0.05
CA THR A 33 8.96 2.51 -0.08
C THR A 33 9.37 2.75 -1.54
N ALA A 34 8.80 2.02 -2.50
CA ALA A 34 9.08 2.22 -3.92
C ALA A 34 8.51 3.55 -4.44
N TRP A 35 7.33 3.95 -3.96
CA TRP A 35 6.67 5.19 -4.36
C TRP A 35 7.36 6.42 -3.77
N LEU A 36 7.63 6.41 -2.46
CA LEU A 36 8.38 7.50 -1.83
C LEU A 36 9.82 7.55 -2.37
N GLY A 37 10.44 6.42 -2.66
CA GLY A 37 11.79 6.35 -3.23
C GLY A 37 11.85 6.97 -4.62
N ALA A 38 10.83 6.73 -5.43
CA ALA A 38 10.68 7.37 -6.74
C ALA A 38 10.53 8.89 -6.61
N VAL A 39 9.65 9.38 -5.74
CA VAL A 39 9.47 10.83 -5.54
C VAL A 39 10.74 11.48 -4.98
N HIS A 40 11.44 10.82 -4.07
CA HIS A 40 12.74 11.29 -3.58
C HIS A 40 13.79 11.37 -4.71
N ALA A 41 13.82 10.38 -5.62
CA ALA A 41 14.69 10.43 -6.79
C ALA A 41 14.31 11.56 -7.77
N LEU A 42 13.02 11.84 -7.94
CA LEU A 42 12.53 12.98 -8.73
C LEU A 42 13.01 14.30 -8.11
N GLN A 43 12.86 14.48 -6.79
CA GLN A 43 13.36 15.66 -6.08
C GLN A 43 14.85 15.87 -6.33
N ARG A 44 15.67 14.83 -6.16
CA ARG A 44 17.13 14.93 -6.36
C ARG A 44 17.50 15.38 -7.77
N LYS A 45 16.78 14.90 -8.79
CA LYS A 45 17.01 15.29 -10.19
C LYS A 45 16.55 16.71 -10.49
N LEU A 46 15.47 17.18 -9.86
CA LEU A 46 15.05 18.57 -10.00
C LEU A 46 16.06 19.51 -9.35
N ASN A 47 16.54 19.17 -8.15
CA ASN A 47 17.56 19.96 -7.46
C ASN A 47 18.89 20.00 -8.21
N GLN A 48 19.23 18.95 -8.97
CA GLN A 48 20.39 18.94 -9.88
C GLN A 48 20.23 19.87 -11.09
N ASN A 49 19.00 20.25 -11.45
CA ASN A 49 18.68 21.19 -12.51
C ASN A 49 18.34 22.59 -11.93
N ASP A 50 18.87 22.92 -10.74
CA ASP A 50 18.68 24.19 -10.04
C ASP A 50 17.23 24.53 -9.67
N ILE A 51 16.33 23.55 -9.65
CA ILE A 51 14.94 23.70 -9.19
C ILE A 51 14.88 23.24 -7.73
N GLY A 52 14.95 24.19 -6.79
CA GLY A 52 15.06 23.95 -5.34
C GLY A 52 13.81 23.44 -4.63
N VAL A 53 13.14 22.41 -5.18
CA VAL A 53 11.91 21.85 -4.61
C VAL A 53 12.19 20.89 -3.46
N ARG A 54 11.26 20.86 -2.50
CA ARG A 54 11.21 19.83 -1.47
C ARG A 54 9.86 19.13 -1.53
N PHE A 55 9.90 17.81 -1.62
CA PHE A 55 8.73 16.94 -1.56
C PHE A 55 8.68 16.31 -0.18
N GLU A 56 7.59 16.57 0.53
CA GLU A 56 7.45 16.21 1.94
C GLU A 56 6.68 14.91 2.10
N ALA A 57 5.64 14.72 1.30
CA ALA A 57 4.75 13.58 1.39
C ALA A 57 4.21 13.13 0.04
N VAL A 58 3.77 11.87 -0.04
CA VAL A 58 3.28 11.26 -1.28
C VAL A 58 1.99 10.52 -1.03
N GLY A 59 0.95 10.87 -1.76
CA GLY A 59 -0.28 10.12 -1.93
C GLY A 59 -0.24 9.25 -3.17
N VAL A 60 -0.74 8.01 -3.04
CA VAL A 60 -0.80 7.06 -4.15
C VAL A 60 -2.25 6.67 -4.42
N VAL A 61 -2.69 6.89 -5.65
CA VAL A 61 -4.02 6.48 -6.13
C VAL A 61 -3.87 5.48 -7.26
N SER A 62 -4.43 4.30 -7.07
CA SER A 62 -4.45 3.24 -8.07
C SER A 62 -5.71 3.31 -8.91
N HIS A 63 -5.56 3.50 -10.23
CA HIS A 63 -6.67 3.48 -11.20
C HIS A 63 -6.86 2.08 -11.78
N ALA A 64 -5.76 1.40 -12.09
CA ALA A 64 -5.77 0.03 -12.60
C ALA A 64 -4.51 -0.72 -12.19
N VAL A 65 -4.67 -2.01 -11.91
CA VAL A 65 -3.56 -2.96 -11.67
C VAL A 65 -3.82 -4.21 -12.49
N ASN A 66 -2.87 -4.56 -13.35
CA ASN A 66 -2.87 -5.80 -14.11
C ASN A 66 -1.68 -6.64 -13.66
N LEU A 67 -1.92 -7.55 -12.72
CA LEU A 67 -0.91 -8.48 -12.22
C LEU A 67 -0.67 -9.59 -13.25
N GLN A 68 0.59 -9.82 -13.62
CA GLN A 68 0.97 -10.84 -14.60
C GLN A 68 0.96 -12.22 -13.97
N THR A 69 -0.24 -12.74 -13.75
CA THR A 69 -0.49 -14.10 -13.26
C THR A 69 -1.30 -14.89 -14.26
N TYR A 70 -1.13 -16.20 -14.21
CA TYR A 70 -1.89 -17.17 -14.99
C TYR A 70 -2.58 -18.14 -14.06
N LYS A 71 -3.85 -18.44 -14.36
CA LYS A 71 -4.63 -19.46 -13.66
C LYS A 71 -5.24 -20.38 -14.71
N GLY A 72 -4.85 -21.65 -14.70
CA GLY A 72 -5.42 -22.67 -15.58
C GLY A 72 -6.85 -23.04 -15.18
N ASN A 73 -7.55 -23.76 -16.08
CA ASN A 73 -8.98 -24.10 -15.90
C ASN A 73 -9.28 -24.88 -14.61
N ASN A 74 -8.33 -25.67 -14.11
CA ASN A 74 -8.49 -26.51 -12.92
C ASN A 74 -7.56 -26.08 -11.77
N ASP A 75 -6.87 -24.95 -11.90
CA ASP A 75 -5.96 -24.49 -10.85
C ASP A 75 -6.76 -23.78 -9.76
N PHE A 76 -6.44 -24.06 -8.50
CA PHE A 76 -7.00 -23.30 -7.38
C PHE A 76 -6.23 -21.99 -7.15
N VAL A 77 -4.92 -22.01 -7.36
CA VAL A 77 -3.99 -20.88 -7.17
C VAL A 77 -3.52 -20.31 -8.50
N SER A 78 -3.14 -19.03 -8.50
CA SER A 78 -2.53 -18.39 -9.67
C SER A 78 -1.01 -18.55 -9.64
N SER A 79 -0.40 -18.82 -10.80
CA SER A 79 1.04 -18.86 -11.00
C SER A 79 1.57 -17.54 -11.56
N ILE A 80 2.79 -17.17 -11.20
CA ILE A 80 3.47 -15.97 -11.73
C ILE A 80 3.94 -16.24 -13.16
N VAL A 81 3.74 -15.29 -14.06
CA VAL A 81 4.28 -15.38 -15.43
C VAL A 81 5.73 -14.90 -15.44
N GLY A 82 6.66 -15.84 -15.60
CA GLY A 82 8.09 -15.54 -15.68
C GLY A 82 8.55 -15.10 -17.08
N THR A 83 9.80 -14.63 -17.18
CA THR A 83 10.44 -14.29 -18.45
C THR A 83 11.54 -15.26 -18.85
N GLY A 84 11.74 -15.43 -20.15
CA GLY A 84 12.89 -16.16 -20.68
C GLY A 84 14.16 -15.35 -20.50
N ASN A 85 15.00 -15.74 -19.53
CA ASN A 85 16.33 -15.17 -19.35
C ASN A 85 17.30 -15.71 -20.41
N PRO A 86 18.35 -14.96 -20.77
CA PRO A 86 19.40 -15.45 -21.65
C PRO A 86 20.00 -16.78 -21.15
N LEU A 87 20.46 -17.59 -22.12
CA LEU A 87 21.19 -18.82 -21.82
C LEU A 87 22.51 -18.49 -21.14
N ASP A 88 22.99 -19.41 -20.31
CA ASP A 88 24.26 -19.27 -19.63
C ASP A 88 25.45 -19.42 -20.60
N LYS A 89 26.67 -19.31 -20.06
CA LYS A 89 27.91 -19.47 -20.84
C LYS A 89 28.07 -20.87 -21.48
N SER A 90 27.34 -21.87 -20.99
CA SER A 90 27.34 -23.26 -21.49
C SER A 90 26.25 -23.49 -22.53
N GLY A 91 25.35 -22.51 -22.75
CA GLY A 91 24.18 -22.64 -23.61
C GLY A 91 22.97 -23.31 -22.92
N GLU A 92 23.03 -23.50 -21.61
CA GLU A 92 21.94 -24.06 -20.81
C GLU A 92 21.01 -22.96 -20.29
N ARG A 93 19.80 -23.35 -19.87
CA ARG A 93 18.86 -22.40 -19.26
C ARG A 93 19.38 -21.98 -17.90
N SER A 94 19.51 -20.67 -17.70
CA SER A 94 19.78 -20.08 -16.40
C SER A 94 18.73 -20.49 -15.37
N SER A 95 19.12 -20.55 -14.10
CA SER A 95 18.20 -20.82 -12.99
C SER A 95 17.01 -19.86 -13.03
N PHE A 96 15.82 -20.41 -12.83
CA PHE A 96 14.59 -19.63 -12.80
C PHE A 96 14.55 -18.82 -11.50
N ILE A 97 14.40 -17.51 -11.65
CA ILE A 97 14.20 -16.58 -10.53
C ILE A 97 12.77 -16.07 -10.65
N GLU A 98 11.99 -16.28 -9.60
CA GLU A 98 10.62 -15.81 -9.52
C GLU A 98 10.59 -14.29 -9.37
N GLU A 99 10.04 -13.61 -10.38
CA GLU A 99 9.85 -12.15 -10.36
C GLU A 99 8.39 -11.84 -10.70
N ALA A 100 7.62 -11.45 -9.69
CA ALA A 100 6.25 -11.00 -9.92
C ALA A 100 6.25 -9.60 -10.54
N ARG A 101 5.47 -9.41 -11.60
CA ARG A 101 5.36 -8.13 -12.32
C ARG A 101 3.91 -7.72 -12.51
N CYS A 102 3.68 -6.41 -12.58
CA CYS A 102 2.38 -5.85 -12.89
C CYS A 102 2.47 -4.64 -13.83
N HIS A 103 1.40 -4.39 -14.58
CA HIS A 103 1.16 -3.11 -15.24
C HIS A 103 0.25 -2.26 -14.37
N LEU A 104 0.54 -0.97 -14.28
CA LEU A 104 -0.14 -0.05 -13.37
C LEU A 104 -0.61 1.18 -14.13
N ASP A 105 -1.76 1.71 -13.74
CA ASP A 105 -2.18 3.09 -13.98
C ASP A 105 -2.38 3.74 -12.61
N VAL A 106 -1.52 4.70 -12.26
CA VAL A 106 -1.47 5.32 -10.94
C VAL A 106 -1.37 6.83 -11.04
N SER A 107 -2.02 7.54 -10.13
CA SER A 107 -1.77 8.97 -9.91
C SER A 107 -1.00 9.18 -8.61
N LEU A 108 -0.01 10.08 -8.66
CA LEU A 108 0.73 10.51 -7.48
C LEU A 108 0.28 11.93 -7.09
N VAL A 109 0.06 12.12 -5.79
CA VAL A 109 -0.19 13.42 -5.17
C VAL A 109 1.02 13.73 -4.31
N ILE A 110 1.75 14.81 -4.58
CA ILE A 110 2.99 15.09 -3.87
C ILE A 110 2.84 16.42 -3.15
N GLU A 111 2.98 16.41 -1.83
CA GLU A 111 3.05 17.65 -1.05
C GLU A 111 4.41 18.31 -1.31
N CYS A 112 4.38 19.56 -1.75
CA CYS A 112 5.58 20.30 -2.12
C CYS A 112 5.73 21.61 -1.33
N SER A 113 6.95 21.85 -0.88
CA SER A 113 7.39 23.11 -0.29
C SER A 113 8.53 23.72 -1.11
N HIS A 114 8.82 25.00 -0.86
CA HIS A 114 9.89 25.75 -1.53
C HIS A 114 9.75 25.88 -3.07
N ILE A 115 8.51 25.96 -3.58
CA ILE A 115 8.27 26.34 -4.97
C ILE A 115 7.53 27.68 -5.06
N GLU A 116 8.15 28.63 -5.75
CA GLU A 116 7.55 29.92 -6.09
C GLU A 116 6.64 29.78 -7.31
N ILE A 117 5.68 30.70 -7.46
CA ILE A 117 4.70 30.64 -8.56
C ILE A 117 5.40 30.79 -9.92
N GLU A 118 6.45 31.62 -9.97
CA GLU A 118 7.20 31.91 -11.20
C GLU A 118 7.97 30.69 -11.73
N ASP A 119 8.40 29.80 -10.83
CA ASP A 119 9.17 28.60 -11.18
C ASP A 119 8.29 27.39 -11.54
N GLN A 120 6.96 27.48 -11.37
CA GLN A 120 6.07 26.33 -11.55
C GLN A 120 6.11 25.78 -12.98
N ASP A 121 6.06 26.64 -13.99
CA ASP A 121 6.06 26.21 -15.39
C ASP A 121 7.38 25.55 -15.80
N GLN A 122 8.50 26.09 -15.30
CA GLN A 122 9.82 25.49 -15.47
C GLN A 122 9.90 24.13 -14.77
N ALA A 123 9.39 24.03 -13.54
CA ALA A 123 9.35 22.79 -12.78
C ALA A 123 8.50 21.72 -13.48
N LEU A 124 7.30 22.06 -13.95
CA LEU A 124 6.42 21.11 -14.67
C LEU A 124 7.07 20.59 -15.96
N SER A 125 7.77 21.47 -16.68
CA SER A 125 8.50 21.11 -17.89
C SER A 125 9.65 20.14 -17.57
N ALA A 126 10.43 20.43 -16.52
CA ALA A 126 11.51 19.57 -16.06
C ALA A 126 11.00 18.22 -15.53
N ILE A 127 9.91 18.20 -14.76
CA ILE A 127 9.26 16.98 -14.27
C ILE A 127 8.85 16.11 -15.46
N SER A 128 8.17 16.69 -16.44
CA SER A 128 7.72 15.97 -17.63
C SER A 128 8.88 15.40 -18.44
N TYR A 129 9.98 16.14 -18.55
CA TYR A 129 11.20 15.64 -19.18
C TYR A 129 11.82 14.47 -18.41
N ILE A 130 11.92 14.58 -17.08
CA ILE A 130 12.49 13.54 -16.21
C ILE A 130 11.66 12.25 -16.27
N LEU A 131 10.34 12.36 -16.20
CA LEU A 131 9.40 11.23 -16.25
C LEU A 131 9.46 10.49 -17.60
N ASN A 132 9.64 11.21 -18.72
CA ASN A 132 9.74 10.59 -20.03
C ASN A 132 11.04 9.82 -20.26
N GLY A 133 12.17 10.32 -19.74
CA GLY A 133 13.49 9.87 -20.22
C GLY A 133 14.37 9.16 -19.20
N SER A 134 14.14 9.33 -17.90
CA SER A 134 15.18 9.00 -16.91
C SER A 134 14.67 8.28 -15.66
N MET A 135 13.37 8.03 -15.55
CA MET A 135 12.76 7.57 -14.30
C MET A 135 12.02 6.25 -14.48
N LYS A 136 12.10 5.43 -13.43
CA LYS A 136 11.35 4.18 -13.28
C LYS A 136 10.50 4.29 -12.02
N LEU A 137 9.34 3.63 -12.02
CA LEU A 137 8.45 3.54 -10.86
C LEU A 137 8.35 2.08 -10.44
N ALA A 138 8.71 1.79 -9.19
CA ALA A 138 8.79 0.43 -8.67
C ALA A 138 9.54 -0.55 -9.60
N GLY A 139 10.63 -0.09 -10.23
CA GLY A 139 11.43 -0.87 -11.18
C GLY A 139 10.87 -0.93 -12.62
N GLY A 140 9.60 -0.56 -12.82
CA GLY A 140 8.94 -0.55 -14.12
C GLY A 140 9.20 0.73 -14.92
N ASP A 141 8.96 0.64 -16.24
CA ASP A 141 9.12 1.73 -17.19
C ASP A 141 7.85 2.58 -17.31
N ILE A 142 8.00 3.90 -17.33
CA ILE A 142 6.89 4.82 -17.58
C ILE A 142 6.62 4.84 -19.09
N GLN A 143 5.43 4.43 -19.51
CA GLN A 143 5.03 4.44 -20.92
C GLN A 143 4.33 5.74 -21.33
N LYS A 144 3.45 6.23 -20.45
CA LYS A 144 2.61 7.39 -20.71
C LYS A 144 2.20 8.01 -19.38
N PHE A 145 1.99 9.32 -19.38
CA PHE A 145 1.37 10.02 -18.26
C PHE A 145 0.54 11.20 -18.77
N THR A 146 -0.39 11.68 -17.95
CA THR A 146 -1.11 12.93 -18.20
C THR A 146 -0.29 14.10 -17.66
N GLN A 147 -0.41 15.27 -18.28
CA GLN A 147 0.40 16.45 -17.94
C GLN A 147 0.34 16.76 -16.44
N PRO A 148 1.51 16.85 -15.77
CA PRO A 148 1.62 17.29 -14.38
C PRO A 148 1.05 18.70 -14.18
N TYR A 149 0.51 18.98 -13.00
CA TYR A 149 0.06 20.32 -12.64
C TYR A 149 0.07 20.55 -11.12
N PHE A 150 0.15 21.81 -10.71
CA PHE A 150 0.01 22.19 -9.29
C PHE A 150 -1.44 22.46 -8.92
N MET A 151 -1.81 22.08 -7.70
CA MET A 151 -3.09 22.37 -7.07
C MET A 151 -2.83 22.87 -5.65
N VAL A 152 -3.53 23.92 -5.23
CA VAL A 152 -3.56 24.33 -3.82
C VAL A 152 -4.86 23.83 -3.23
N VAL A 153 -4.79 23.24 -2.04
CA VAL A 153 -5.96 22.76 -1.30
C VAL A 153 -5.91 23.35 0.10
N GLU A 154 -6.93 24.12 0.45
CA GLU A 154 -7.12 24.65 1.80
C GLU A 154 -8.04 23.72 2.60
N GLU A 155 -7.58 23.25 3.76
CA GLU A 155 -8.43 22.44 4.64
C GLU A 155 -9.59 23.25 5.20
N GLY A 156 -10.81 22.75 5.00
CA GLY A 156 -12.06 23.43 5.39
C GLY A 156 -12.79 24.09 4.22
N ASP A 157 -12.15 24.20 3.04
CA ASP A 157 -12.82 24.61 1.81
C ASP A 157 -13.38 23.37 1.05
N ASP A 158 -14.70 23.22 1.13
CA ASP A 158 -15.46 22.17 0.47
C ASP A 158 -15.29 22.15 -1.07
N GLU A 159 -15.15 23.31 -1.71
CA GLU A 159 -15.04 23.40 -3.17
C GLU A 159 -13.67 22.89 -3.63
N ASN A 160 -12.61 23.32 -2.95
CA ASN A 160 -11.24 22.89 -3.19
C ASN A 160 -11.10 21.37 -2.95
N MET A 161 -11.67 20.87 -1.85
CA MET A 161 -11.68 19.44 -1.54
C MET A 161 -12.47 18.63 -2.59
N ARG A 162 -13.63 19.12 -3.06
CA ARG A 162 -14.38 18.45 -4.14
C ARG A 162 -13.61 18.43 -5.46
N ARG A 163 -12.88 19.49 -5.79
CA ARG A 163 -12.01 19.53 -6.98
C ARG A 163 -10.88 18.51 -6.86
N PHE A 164 -10.21 18.45 -5.71
CA PHE A 164 -9.17 17.47 -5.40
C PHE A 164 -9.68 16.03 -5.54
N LYS A 165 -10.80 15.70 -4.90
CA LYS A 165 -11.44 14.37 -5.01
C LYS A 165 -11.78 14.00 -6.44
N ARG A 166 -12.33 14.94 -7.22
CA ARG A 166 -12.67 14.70 -8.63
C ARG A 166 -11.45 14.44 -9.51
N ALA A 167 -10.33 15.11 -9.24
CA ALA A 167 -9.10 14.91 -9.97
C ALA A 167 -8.52 13.49 -9.80
N LEU A 168 -8.81 12.82 -8.68
CA LEU A 168 -8.34 11.48 -8.37
C LEU A 168 -9.31 10.37 -8.80
N MET A 169 -10.53 10.73 -9.24
CA MET A 169 -11.54 9.77 -9.66
C MET A 169 -11.51 9.55 -11.18
N PRO A 170 -11.77 8.31 -11.64
CA PRO A 170 -12.04 7.09 -10.87
C PRO A 170 -10.74 6.43 -10.40
N GLY A 171 -10.61 6.10 -9.11
CA GLY A 171 -9.42 5.43 -8.58
C GLY A 171 -9.61 5.02 -7.12
N TYR A 172 -8.61 4.36 -6.55
CA TYR A 172 -8.56 3.95 -5.15
C TYR A 172 -7.30 4.50 -4.48
N ALA A 173 -7.49 5.36 -3.49
CA ALA A 173 -6.44 5.84 -2.61
C ALA A 173 -5.98 4.70 -1.71
N LEU A 174 -4.67 4.49 -1.63
CA LEU A 174 -4.09 3.56 -0.68
C LEU A 174 -3.83 4.27 0.65
N ILE A 175 -4.52 3.81 1.70
CA ILE A 175 -4.37 4.30 3.07
C ILE A 175 -3.87 3.17 3.99
N GLU A 176 -3.22 3.52 5.08
CA GLU A 176 -2.76 2.60 6.11
C GLU A 176 -3.89 2.30 7.11
N ARG A 177 -4.02 1.02 7.49
CA ARG A 177 -4.98 0.54 8.51
C ARG A 177 -4.26 -0.23 9.62
N ARG A 178 -3.12 0.27 10.09
CA ARG A 178 -2.29 -0.40 11.11
C ARG A 178 -2.99 -0.50 12.46
N GLU A 179 -3.91 0.43 12.75
CA GLU A 179 -4.72 0.45 13.97
C GLU A 179 -5.48 -0.86 14.18
N LEU A 180 -5.94 -1.51 13.09
CA LEU A 180 -6.65 -2.79 13.17
C LEU A 180 -5.74 -3.93 13.67
N ILE A 181 -4.47 -3.89 13.33
CA ILE A 181 -3.48 -4.87 13.81
C ILE A 181 -3.17 -4.58 15.28
N VAL A 182 -2.95 -3.30 15.63
CA VAL A 182 -2.66 -2.90 17.02
C VAL A 182 -3.81 -3.26 17.95
N GLU A 183 -5.06 -3.01 17.56
CA GLU A 183 -6.25 -3.40 18.32
C GLU A 183 -6.30 -4.93 18.52
N ALA A 184 -6.07 -5.71 17.48
CA ALA A 184 -6.05 -7.18 17.58
C ALA A 184 -4.89 -7.70 18.46
N MET A 185 -3.73 -7.04 18.42
CA MET A 185 -2.59 -7.38 19.28
C MET A 185 -2.89 -7.05 20.75
N ASN A 186 -3.58 -5.95 21.03
CA ASN A 186 -4.05 -5.61 22.37
C ASN A 186 -5.07 -6.63 22.91
N ASP A 187 -5.86 -7.25 22.02
CA ASP A 187 -6.75 -8.36 22.35
C ASP A 187 -6.01 -9.71 22.52
N GLY A 188 -4.69 -9.74 22.34
CA GLY A 188 -3.82 -10.88 22.58
C GLY A 188 -3.48 -11.73 21.36
N ALA A 189 -3.82 -11.30 20.14
CA ALA A 189 -3.43 -12.00 18.91
C ALA A 189 -1.99 -11.68 18.49
N ASP A 190 -1.31 -12.63 17.85
CA ASP A 190 -0.05 -12.35 17.17
C ASP A 190 -0.26 -11.42 15.96
N ALA A 191 0.74 -10.61 15.61
CA ALA A 191 0.63 -9.64 14.51
C ALA A 191 0.36 -10.31 13.15
N LEU A 192 0.98 -11.46 12.88
CA LEU A 192 0.77 -12.19 11.63
C LEU A 192 -0.59 -12.91 11.63
N GLU A 193 -1.01 -13.44 12.78
CA GLU A 193 -2.35 -13.99 12.94
C GLU A 193 -3.42 -12.92 12.71
N ALA A 194 -3.26 -11.74 13.31
CA ALA A 194 -4.13 -10.59 13.09
C ALA A 194 -4.16 -10.17 11.60
N LEU A 195 -3.02 -10.13 10.92
CA LEU A 195 -2.95 -9.82 9.49
C LEU A 195 -3.76 -10.83 8.67
N ILE A 196 -3.55 -12.13 8.89
CA ILE A 196 -4.23 -13.21 8.16
C ILE A 196 -5.73 -13.21 8.46
N ASP A 197 -6.11 -13.03 9.73
CA ASP A 197 -7.51 -13.04 10.17
C ASP A 197 -8.34 -11.93 9.50
N HIS A 198 -7.76 -10.74 9.33
CA HIS A 198 -8.41 -9.64 8.61
C HIS A 198 -8.54 -9.87 7.10
N LEU A 199 -7.69 -10.72 6.52
CA LEU A 199 -7.71 -11.07 5.10
C LEU A 199 -8.56 -12.31 4.81
N ALA A 200 -8.74 -13.18 5.81
CA ALA A 200 -9.45 -14.44 5.69
C ALA A 200 -10.94 -14.26 5.39
N ILE A 201 -11.48 -15.26 4.68
CA ILE A 201 -12.91 -15.42 4.49
C ILE A 201 -13.39 -16.46 5.51
N HIS A 202 -14.22 -16.02 6.46
CA HIS A 202 -14.73 -16.84 7.54
C HIS A 202 -16.07 -17.47 7.16
N HIS A 203 -16.26 -18.71 7.58
CA HIS A 203 -17.50 -19.47 7.38
C HIS A 203 -18.08 -19.86 8.72
N THR A 204 -19.24 -19.31 9.06
CA THR A 204 -19.97 -19.63 10.30
C THR A 204 -21.24 -20.41 9.98
N CYS A 205 -21.48 -21.45 10.77
CA CYS A 205 -22.67 -22.27 10.68
C CYS A 205 -23.62 -21.90 11.81
N THR A 206 -24.87 -21.57 11.47
CA THR A 206 -25.96 -21.40 12.45
C THR A 206 -27.00 -22.48 12.23
N VAL A 207 -27.26 -23.28 13.26
CA VAL A 207 -28.32 -24.30 13.27
C VAL A 207 -29.54 -23.69 13.94
N SER A 208 -30.62 -23.50 13.18
CA SER A 208 -31.91 -23.09 13.72
C SER A 208 -32.85 -24.29 13.77
N GLN A 209 -33.47 -24.52 14.92
CA GLN A 209 -34.59 -25.46 15.05
C GLN A 209 -35.87 -24.70 14.68
N GLU A 210 -36.49 -25.06 13.56
CA GLU A 210 -37.87 -24.65 13.27
C GLU A 210 -38.80 -25.67 13.93
N ASP A 211 -39.56 -25.24 14.93
CA ASP A 211 -40.72 -25.99 15.41
C ASP A 211 -41.76 -26.02 14.27
N ARG A 212 -42.35 -27.20 14.02
CA ARG A 212 -43.46 -27.33 13.06
C ARG A 212 -44.54 -26.30 13.39
N GLU A 213 -44.72 -25.28 12.54
CA GLU A 213 -45.99 -24.57 12.51
C GLU A 213 -47.06 -25.61 12.13
N GLU A 214 -47.96 -25.89 13.07
CA GLU A 214 -49.10 -26.77 12.91
C GLU A 214 -49.89 -26.38 11.65
N LYS A 215 -49.72 -27.12 10.55
CA LYS A 215 -50.71 -27.29 9.48
C LYS A 215 -50.30 -28.37 8.46
N SER A 216 -50.41 -29.62 8.89
CA SER A 216 -51.02 -30.68 8.07
C SER A 216 -51.19 -31.94 8.94
N GLU A 217 -52.44 -32.25 9.25
CA GLU A 217 -52.84 -33.56 9.76
C GLU A 217 -52.63 -34.59 8.64
N GLU A 218 -51.69 -35.51 8.84
CA GLU A 218 -51.79 -36.96 8.57
C GLU A 218 -50.38 -37.57 8.61
N GLU A 219 -50.08 -38.21 9.76
CA GLU A 219 -49.33 -39.46 10.00
C GLU A 219 -48.16 -39.85 9.06
N ASN A 220 -47.01 -40.39 9.51
CA ASN A 220 -46.40 -40.70 10.80
C ASN A 220 -44.97 -41.23 10.50
N ALA A 221 -44.12 -41.26 11.53
CA ALA A 221 -42.84 -41.97 11.68
C ALA A 221 -41.54 -41.15 11.50
N ALA A 222 -40.74 -41.17 12.58
CA ALA A 222 -39.53 -40.42 12.88
C ALA A 222 -39.76 -38.95 13.29
N GLY A 223 -39.94 -38.75 14.60
CA GLY A 223 -39.79 -37.43 15.23
C GLY A 223 -38.34 -36.98 15.10
N GLY A 224 -38.03 -36.33 13.98
CA GLY A 224 -36.78 -35.64 13.75
C GLY A 224 -37.09 -34.17 13.55
N SER A 225 -36.64 -33.32 14.47
CA SER A 225 -36.48 -31.90 14.22
C SER A 225 -35.71 -31.72 12.90
N ILE A 226 -36.26 -30.97 11.94
CA ILE A 226 -35.52 -30.63 10.73
C ILE A 226 -34.55 -29.51 11.14
N GLU A 227 -33.30 -29.88 11.38
CA GLU A 227 -32.23 -28.92 11.63
C GLU A 227 -31.98 -28.13 10.34
N LYS A 228 -32.35 -26.85 10.36
CA LYS A 228 -32.03 -25.96 9.26
C LYS A 228 -30.63 -25.40 9.50
N VAL A 229 -29.69 -25.85 8.68
CA VAL A 229 -28.29 -25.44 8.71
C VAL A 229 -28.09 -24.28 7.73
N GLU A 230 -27.79 -23.09 8.24
CA GLU A 230 -27.46 -21.92 7.42
C GLU A 230 -25.96 -21.62 7.53
N TRP A 231 -25.26 -21.67 6.40
CA TRP A 231 -23.85 -21.28 6.29
C TRP A 231 -23.74 -19.82 5.86
N LYS A 232 -23.03 -19.00 6.65
CA LYS A 232 -22.76 -17.60 6.35
C LYS A 232 -21.27 -17.40 6.11
N THR A 233 -20.96 -16.86 4.94
CA THR A 233 -19.61 -16.46 4.55
C THR A 233 -19.45 -14.96 4.79
N HIS A 234 -18.47 -14.55 5.59
CA HIS A 234 -18.22 -13.15 5.89
C HIS A 234 -16.73 -12.87 6.09
N ARG A 235 -16.33 -11.61 5.96
CA ARG A 235 -15.03 -11.12 6.45
C ARG A 235 -15.21 -10.54 7.85
N LYS A 236 -14.10 -10.40 8.59
CA LYS A 236 -14.12 -9.73 9.90
C LYS A 236 -14.79 -8.36 9.77
N THR A 237 -15.67 -8.08 10.70
CA THR A 237 -16.39 -6.81 10.80
C THR A 237 -16.00 -6.13 12.09
N GLN A 238 -15.91 -4.81 12.07
CA GLN A 238 -15.72 -3.99 13.26
C GLN A 238 -17.01 -3.20 13.46
N ASP A 239 -17.57 -3.25 14.68
CA ASP A 239 -18.84 -2.61 15.04
C ASP A 239 -20.00 -2.93 14.07
N GLY A 240 -20.03 -4.16 13.57
CA GLY A 240 -21.04 -4.62 12.61
C GLY A 240 -20.92 -4.04 11.19
N LYS A 241 -19.82 -3.37 10.87
CA LYS A 241 -19.53 -2.83 9.54
C LYS A 241 -18.40 -3.58 8.84
N SER A 242 -18.53 -3.71 7.53
CA SER A 242 -17.46 -4.24 6.67
C SER A 242 -16.30 -3.26 6.61
N LEU A 243 -15.08 -3.76 6.85
CA LEU A 243 -13.83 -3.01 6.96
C LEU A 243 -13.28 -2.46 5.62
N GLY A 244 -14.05 -2.53 4.53
CA GLY A 244 -13.63 -2.06 3.21
C GLY A 244 -12.75 -3.07 2.47
N TRP A 245 -11.94 -2.58 1.51
CA TRP A 245 -11.00 -3.41 0.76
C TRP A 245 -9.64 -3.37 1.46
N LEU A 246 -9.46 -4.27 2.43
CA LEU A 246 -8.18 -4.50 3.09
C LEU A 246 -7.22 -5.33 2.23
N VAL A 247 -5.94 -4.97 2.26
CA VAL A 247 -4.82 -5.67 1.60
C VAL A 247 -3.59 -5.62 2.50
N PRO A 248 -2.72 -6.64 2.48
CA PRO A 248 -1.42 -6.53 3.13
C PRO A 248 -0.50 -5.63 2.29
N ILE A 249 0.21 -4.72 2.94
CA ILE A 249 1.14 -3.79 2.29
C ILE A 249 2.48 -3.75 3.02
N ALA A 250 3.55 -3.63 2.23
CA ALA A 250 4.89 -3.39 2.77
C ALA A 250 5.12 -1.88 2.92
N THR A 251 5.37 -1.45 4.14
CA THR A 251 5.51 -0.03 4.50
C THR A 251 6.94 0.36 4.83
N GLY A 252 7.84 -0.58 5.11
CA GLY A 252 9.20 -0.23 5.49
C GLY A 252 10.10 -1.42 5.78
N PHE A 253 11.11 -1.17 6.59
CA PHE A 253 12.13 -2.12 6.97
C PHE A 253 12.50 -1.99 8.45
N GLN A 254 12.77 -3.13 9.11
CA GLN A 254 13.29 -3.21 10.46
C GLN A 254 14.75 -3.65 10.40
N GLY A 255 15.65 -2.89 11.03
CA GLY A 255 17.05 -3.26 11.18
C GLY A 255 17.22 -4.54 11.99
N VAL A 256 17.99 -5.49 11.47
CA VAL A 256 18.37 -6.74 12.17
C VAL A 256 19.86 -6.79 12.51
N SER A 257 20.62 -5.77 12.11
CA SER A 257 22.04 -5.61 12.45
C SER A 257 22.34 -4.19 12.89
N GLU A 258 23.47 -3.99 13.56
CA GLU A 258 24.03 -2.67 13.79
C GLU A 258 24.42 -1.98 12.46
N LEU A 259 24.57 -0.66 12.50
CA LEU A 259 25.10 0.14 11.39
C LEU A 259 26.61 -0.09 11.27
N GLY A 260 27.08 -0.32 10.06
CA GLY A 260 28.51 -0.52 9.81
C GLY A 260 28.85 -0.52 8.33
N GLU A 261 29.96 -1.15 7.97
CA GLU A 261 30.38 -1.35 6.59
C GLU A 261 30.16 -2.80 6.16
N ALA A 262 29.71 -2.99 4.92
CA ALA A 262 29.54 -4.31 4.33
C ALA A 262 30.45 -4.50 3.13
N LYS A 263 31.01 -5.70 3.00
CA LYS A 263 31.77 -6.09 1.81
C LYS A 263 30.84 -6.04 0.58
N ASN A 264 31.25 -5.33 -0.46
CA ASN A 264 30.48 -5.07 -1.68
C ASN A 264 29.24 -4.16 -1.49
N GLN A 265 29.26 -3.23 -0.53
CA GLN A 265 28.21 -2.21 -0.44
C GLN A 265 28.16 -1.32 -1.69
N ARG A 266 26.97 -0.78 -1.98
CA ARG A 266 26.71 0.01 -3.20
C ARG A 266 27.49 1.32 -3.24
N ASP A 267 27.64 1.96 -2.09
CA ASP A 267 28.30 3.25 -1.91
C ASP A 267 29.25 3.16 -0.72
N PRO A 268 30.56 3.42 -0.87
CA PRO A 268 31.52 3.37 0.23
C PRO A 268 31.23 4.38 1.35
N ASP A 269 30.56 5.50 1.06
CA ASP A 269 30.42 6.60 2.03
C ASP A 269 29.12 6.54 2.85
N THR A 270 28.21 5.62 2.53
CA THR A 270 26.93 5.46 3.21
C THR A 270 26.95 4.23 4.13
N PRO A 271 26.61 4.37 5.44
CA PRO A 271 26.51 3.24 6.37
C PRO A 271 25.53 2.16 5.89
N HIS A 272 25.90 0.90 6.08
CA HIS A 272 25.11 -0.28 5.74
C HIS A 272 24.51 -0.93 6.99
N ARG A 273 23.33 -1.53 6.82
CA ARG A 273 22.65 -2.35 7.81
C ARG A 273 21.79 -3.40 7.10
N PHE A 274 21.72 -4.61 7.66
CA PHE A 274 20.77 -5.63 7.21
C PHE A 274 19.40 -5.35 7.80
N ALA A 275 18.35 -5.56 7.01
CA ALA A 275 16.99 -5.28 7.42
C ALA A 275 15.99 -6.30 6.83
N GLU A 276 14.88 -6.48 7.53
CA GLU A 276 13.72 -7.27 7.09
C GLU A 276 12.53 -6.38 6.76
N SER A 277 11.62 -6.84 5.91
CA SER A 277 10.45 -6.06 5.49
C SER A 277 9.40 -5.97 6.59
N VAL A 278 8.88 -4.76 6.81
CA VAL A 278 7.73 -4.54 7.69
C VAL A 278 6.46 -4.53 6.85
N VAL A 279 5.49 -5.37 7.25
CA VAL A 279 4.19 -5.53 6.59
C VAL A 279 3.09 -5.14 7.56
N THR A 280 2.08 -4.44 7.05
CA THR A 280 0.88 -4.04 7.79
C THR A 280 -0.35 -4.14 6.88
N LEU A 281 -1.52 -3.74 7.38
CA LEU A 281 -2.75 -3.63 6.60
C LEU A 281 -2.84 -2.25 5.94
N GLY A 282 -3.29 -2.25 4.70
CA GLY A 282 -3.73 -1.06 3.98
C GLY A 282 -5.16 -1.25 3.46
N GLU A 283 -5.82 -0.14 3.14
CA GLU A 283 -7.13 -0.12 2.50
C GLU A 283 -7.08 0.64 1.18
N PHE A 284 -7.68 0.05 0.14
CA PHE A 284 -8.01 0.77 -1.08
C PHE A 284 -9.35 1.49 -0.92
N LYS A 285 -9.28 2.77 -0.54
CA LYS A 285 -10.42 3.64 -0.25
C LYS A 285 -10.74 4.52 -1.44
N MET A 286 -12.02 4.67 -1.79
CA MET A 286 -12.41 5.56 -2.88
C MET A 286 -12.18 7.04 -2.50
N PRO A 287 -11.58 7.90 -3.37
CA PRO A 287 -11.23 9.28 -3.05
C PRO A 287 -12.37 10.14 -2.49
N HIS A 288 -13.61 9.90 -2.91
CA HIS A 288 -14.76 10.67 -2.39
C HIS A 288 -14.99 10.49 -0.88
N ARG A 289 -14.51 9.38 -0.29
CA ARG A 289 -14.60 9.06 1.14
C ARG A 289 -13.46 9.64 1.98
N LEU A 290 -12.47 10.29 1.37
CA LEU A 290 -11.42 11.00 2.10
C LEU A 290 -12.00 12.27 2.71
N ASN A 291 -11.73 12.58 3.97
CA ASN A 291 -12.18 13.86 4.55
C ASN A 291 -11.10 14.91 4.47
N ARG A 292 -9.84 14.50 4.66
CA ARG A 292 -8.66 15.36 4.58
C ARG A 292 -7.68 14.88 3.51
N VAL A 293 -6.87 15.81 3.00
CA VAL A 293 -5.75 15.45 2.10
C VAL A 293 -4.72 14.63 2.87
N GLU A 294 -4.52 14.98 4.14
CA GLU A 294 -3.56 14.33 5.03
C GLU A 294 -3.79 12.82 5.19
N GLU A 295 -5.05 12.34 5.08
CA GLU A 295 -5.38 10.90 5.09
C GLU A 295 -4.76 10.14 3.91
N LEU A 296 -4.34 10.82 2.84
CA LEU A 296 -3.74 10.20 1.66
C LEU A 296 -2.20 10.23 1.71
N LEU A 297 -1.61 11.18 2.45
CA LEU A 297 -0.20 11.53 2.34
C LEU A 297 0.68 10.61 3.21
N TRP A 298 1.62 9.93 2.57
CA TRP A 298 2.63 9.07 3.19
C TRP A 298 3.96 9.80 3.34
N ARG A 299 4.62 9.63 4.49
CA ARG A 299 5.93 10.24 4.80
C ARG A 299 6.93 9.21 5.26
N TYR A 300 8.21 9.52 5.08
CA TYR A 300 9.29 8.78 5.72
C TYR A 300 9.32 9.09 7.21
N HIS A 301 9.40 8.05 8.01
CA HIS A 301 9.60 8.11 9.44
C HIS A 301 10.71 7.14 9.83
N GLN A 302 11.56 7.57 10.73
CA GLN A 302 12.63 6.73 11.26
C GLN A 302 12.58 6.82 12.78
N GLU A 303 12.51 5.66 13.42
CA GLU A 303 12.49 5.53 14.86
C GLU A 303 13.47 4.44 15.28
N GLY A 304 14.63 4.85 15.80
CA GLY A 304 15.74 3.94 16.08
C GLY A 304 16.12 3.12 14.84
N ASP A 305 15.87 1.82 14.90
CA ASP A 305 16.20 0.84 13.87
C ASP A 305 15.05 0.56 12.88
N LEU A 306 13.91 1.21 13.08
CA LEU A 306 12.69 1.05 12.30
C LEU A 306 12.57 2.17 11.26
N TYR A 307 12.57 1.79 9.97
CA TYR A 307 12.47 2.71 8.83
C TYR A 307 11.12 2.50 8.15
N LEU A 308 10.18 3.42 8.34
CA LEU A 308 8.80 3.27 7.90
C LEU A 308 8.35 4.36 6.94
N CYS A 309 7.41 4.00 6.10
CA CYS A 309 6.53 4.92 5.40
C CYS A 309 5.14 4.79 6.03
N HIS A 310 4.67 5.83 6.71
CA HIS A 310 3.34 5.84 7.32
C HIS A 310 2.63 7.17 7.10
N GLN A 311 1.33 7.20 7.38
CA GLN A 311 0.50 8.40 7.24
C GLN A 311 0.35 9.10 8.60
N SER A 312 0.23 10.43 8.60
CA SER A 312 0.21 11.23 9.84
C SER A 312 -0.98 10.94 10.75
N SER A 313 -2.06 10.35 10.21
CA SER A 313 -3.19 9.84 10.99
C SER A 313 -2.82 8.75 11.99
N HIS A 314 -1.57 8.26 11.96
CA HIS A 314 -1.08 7.17 12.81
C HIS A 314 0.19 7.53 13.59
N GLU A 315 0.60 8.81 13.64
CA GLU A 315 1.76 9.26 14.43
C GLU A 315 1.63 8.97 15.94
N TYR A 316 0.40 8.92 16.46
CA TYR A 316 0.16 8.53 17.87
C TYR A 316 0.32 7.02 18.12
N LEU A 317 0.25 6.18 17.08
CA LEU A 317 0.41 4.73 17.20
C LEU A 317 1.88 4.29 17.14
N SER A 318 2.75 5.09 16.50
CA SER A 318 4.20 4.83 16.55
C SER A 318 4.78 5.18 17.92
N SER A 319 4.30 6.25 18.55
CA SER A 319 4.78 6.69 19.86
C SER A 319 4.33 5.80 21.03
N SER A 320 3.22 5.07 20.91
CA SER A 320 2.66 4.24 21.98
C SER A 320 3.27 2.84 22.08
N LEU A 321 3.99 2.35 21.06
CA LEU A 321 4.71 1.07 21.14
C LEU A 321 5.95 1.10 22.06
N ASN A 322 6.37 2.29 22.49
CA ASN A 322 7.58 2.47 23.32
C ASN A 322 7.31 2.56 24.82
N GLU A 323 6.06 2.72 25.28
CA GLU A 323 5.78 2.77 26.72
C GLU A 323 5.83 1.36 27.38
N ASP A 324 5.74 0.28 26.60
CA ASP A 324 5.72 -1.10 27.13
C ASP A 324 7.06 -1.85 27.06
N HIS A 325 8.15 -1.21 26.59
CA HIS A 325 9.49 -1.83 26.50
C HIS A 325 10.54 -1.22 27.44
N GLU A 326 10.12 -0.51 28.48
CA GLU A 326 11.00 -0.17 29.61
C GLU A 326 10.80 -1.17 30.79
N TYR A 327 11.84 -1.97 31.02
CA TYR A 327 12.16 -2.80 32.20
C TYR A 327 11.61 -4.22 32.32
N SER A 328 12.47 -5.18 31.97
CA SER A 328 12.72 -6.39 32.76
C SER A 328 14.16 -6.88 32.54
N GLU A 329 15.15 -6.03 32.83
CA GLU A 329 16.43 -6.55 33.32
C GLU A 329 16.19 -7.00 34.76
N PHE A 330 16.02 -8.30 34.96
CA PHE A 330 16.14 -8.91 36.28
C PHE A 330 17.48 -9.64 36.36
N GLU A 331 18.19 -9.32 37.44
CA GLU A 331 19.37 -10.00 38.00
C GLU A 331 19.23 -11.52 38.11
#